data_AF-A0A5C9EEQ1-F1
#
_entry.id   AF-A0A5C9EEQ1-F1
#
_cell.length_a   1.000
_cell.length_b   1.000
_cell.length_c   1.000
_cell.angle_alpha   90.00
_cell.angle_beta   90.00
_cell.angle_gamma   90.00
#
_symmetry.space_group_name_H-M   'P 1'
#
loop_
_entity.id
_entity.type
_entity.pdbx_description
1 polymer ?
#
loop_
_entity_poly.entity_id
_entity_poly.type
_entity_poly.pdbx_seq_one_letter_code
_entity_poly.pdbx_strand_id
1 'polypeptide(L)'
;MTLRESIHELRKKFHEKITNFKLVKICTTAIIFVYLPLLVIGVIIAAFFGPEGYTIWTHYISDLGSIRYTPAPYLYDLAAIIAGILTIPFSFYMEQLLAPIPKSEEDLAKTSRLRLRLGSYAFLFSIIGNISYIGVGIFSEDRNYFGLHGITSVLSFVGFTFGAFFMGWLIVLYAKDIPKSIGIYGIVGPTATIITYQLIDTFDIPLTELFEWILLFSILAWIIPLALYLFNQNER
;
A
#
# COMPACT_ATOMS: atom_id res chain seq x y z
N MET A 1 -26.28 -24.73 16.32
CA MET A 1 -25.62 -23.63 15.62
C MET A 1 -25.74 -23.89 14.12
N THR A 2 -26.37 -22.99 13.38
CA THR A 2 -26.55 -23.14 11.92
C THR A 2 -25.26 -22.83 11.17
N LEU A 3 -25.07 -23.34 9.94
CA LEU A 3 -23.91 -23.01 9.11
C LEU A 3 -23.74 -21.49 8.94
N ARG A 4 -24.86 -20.76 8.82
CA ARG A 4 -24.89 -19.31 8.71
C ARG A 4 -24.37 -18.61 9.96
N GLU A 5 -24.77 -19.06 11.15
CA GLU A 5 -24.24 -18.56 12.43
C GLU A 5 -22.74 -18.83 12.54
N SER A 6 -22.28 -20.02 12.13
CA SER A 6 -20.85 -20.36 12.13
C SER A 6 -20.02 -19.44 11.23
N ILE A 7 -20.50 -19.17 10.01
CA ILE A 7 -19.83 -18.25 9.08
C ILE A 7 -19.82 -16.82 9.63
N HIS A 8 -20.93 -16.38 10.23
CA HIS A 8 -21.04 -15.05 10.82
C HIS A 8 -20.06 -14.87 11.98
N GLU A 9 -20.01 -15.82 12.92
CA GLU A 9 -19.10 -15.79 14.05
C GLU A 9 -17.63 -15.86 13.61
N LEU A 10 -17.31 -16.66 12.60
CA LEU A 10 -15.96 -16.71 12.03
C LEU A 10 -15.55 -15.37 11.42
N ARG A 11 -16.42 -14.76 10.61
CA ARG A 11 -16.17 -13.45 9.99
C ARG A 11 -15.97 -12.37 11.04
N LYS A 12 -16.82 -12.34 12.07
CA LYS A 12 -16.73 -11.39 13.18
C LYS A 12 -15.40 -11.54 13.92
N LYS A 13 -15.04 -12.76 14.34
CA LYS A 13 -13.76 -13.03 15.02
C LYS A 13 -12.55 -12.66 14.17
N PHE A 14 -12.60 -12.96 12.88
CA PHE A 14 -11.54 -12.58 11.94
C PHE A 14 -11.41 -11.06 11.86
N HIS A 15 -12.52 -10.34 11.66
CA HIS A 15 -12.53 -8.89 11.57
C HIS A 15 -12.02 -8.24 12.87
N GLU A 16 -12.53 -8.65 14.03
CA GLU A 16 -12.08 -8.15 15.34
C GLU A 16 -10.58 -8.41 15.59
N LYS A 17 -10.06 -9.56 15.13
CA LYS A 17 -8.64 -9.87 15.24
C LYS A 17 -7.81 -9.00 14.31
N ILE A 18 -8.21 -8.86 13.04
CA ILE A 18 -7.41 -8.16 12.03
C ILE A 18 -7.41 -6.64 12.23
N THR A 19 -8.47 -6.09 12.82
CA THR A 19 -8.56 -4.67 13.16
C THR A 19 -8.09 -4.36 14.59
N ASN A 20 -7.56 -5.35 15.32
CA ASN A 20 -7.02 -5.11 16.65
C ASN A 20 -5.86 -4.11 16.58
N PHE A 21 -5.97 -2.99 17.29
CA PHE A 21 -4.98 -1.91 17.23
C PHE A 21 -3.55 -2.38 17.55
N LYS A 22 -3.36 -3.29 18.52
CA LYS A 22 -2.03 -3.82 18.85
C LYS A 22 -1.43 -4.59 17.67
N LEU A 23 -2.24 -5.43 17.01
CA LEU A 23 -1.82 -6.16 15.81
C LEU A 23 -1.46 -5.20 14.69
N VAL A 24 -2.34 -4.25 14.37
CA VAL A 24 -2.14 -3.25 13.31
C VAL A 24 -0.86 -2.47 13.57
N LYS A 25 -0.65 -1.99 14.80
CA LYS A 25 0.56 -1.27 15.20
C LYS A 25 1.82 -2.13 14.98
N ILE A 26 1.80 -3.39 15.41
CA ILE A 26 2.93 -4.31 15.21
C ILE A 26 3.20 -4.50 13.72
N CYS A 27 2.18 -4.79 12.92
CA CYS A 27 2.32 -5.02 11.48
C CYS A 27 2.88 -3.79 10.75
N THR A 28 2.34 -2.60 11.00
CA THR A 28 2.83 -1.38 10.35
C THR A 28 4.20 -0.95 10.84
N THR A 29 4.49 -1.14 12.13
CA THR A 29 5.85 -0.91 12.68
C THR A 29 6.84 -1.87 12.01
N ALA A 30 6.48 -3.14 11.86
CA ALA A 30 7.29 -4.12 11.16
C ALA A 30 7.50 -3.75 9.69
N ILE A 31 6.54 -3.15 8.99
CA ILE A 31 6.78 -2.61 7.64
C ILE A 31 7.91 -1.57 7.66
N ILE A 32 7.83 -0.58 8.55
CA ILE A 32 8.86 0.48 8.62
C ILE A 32 10.25 -0.11 8.92
N PHE A 33 10.34 -1.09 9.83
CA PHE A 33 11.62 -1.67 10.27
C PHE A 33 12.09 -2.90 9.51
N VAL A 34 11.27 -3.50 8.64
CA VAL A 34 11.63 -4.68 7.85
C VAL A 34 11.65 -4.34 6.36
N TYR A 35 10.56 -3.78 5.84
CA TYR A 35 10.46 -3.47 4.40
C TYR A 35 11.46 -2.38 3.97
N LEU A 36 11.52 -1.25 4.68
CA LEU A 36 12.43 -0.17 4.27
C LEU A 36 13.90 -0.58 4.36
N PRO A 37 14.37 -1.26 5.43
CA PRO A 37 15.73 -1.77 5.44
C PRO A 37 16.02 -2.81 4.37
N LEU A 38 15.10 -3.74 4.08
CA LEU A 38 15.29 -4.70 2.99
C LEU A 38 15.40 -4.02 1.63
N LEU A 39 14.57 -3.01 1.35
CA LEU A 39 14.64 -2.23 0.12
C LEU A 39 15.99 -1.47 0.02
N VAL A 40 16.38 -0.76 1.08
CA VAL A 40 17.64 0.00 1.12
C VAL A 40 18.85 -0.93 0.99
N ILE A 41 18.88 -2.04 1.71
CA ILE A 41 19.94 -3.05 1.61
C ILE A 41 19.97 -3.64 0.19
N GLY A 42 18.81 -3.92 -0.40
CA GLY A 42 18.70 -4.37 -1.79
C GLY A 42 19.34 -3.39 -2.78
N VAL A 43 19.02 -2.10 -2.65
CA VAL A 43 19.62 -1.03 -3.47
C VAL A 43 21.13 -0.94 -3.26
N ILE A 44 21.61 -0.99 -2.01
CA ILE A 44 23.05 -0.97 -1.70
C ILE A 44 23.74 -2.18 -2.34
N ILE A 45 23.18 -3.38 -2.19
CA ILE A 45 23.76 -4.60 -2.76
C ILE A 45 23.80 -4.50 -4.29
N ALA A 46 22.72 -4.06 -4.92
CA ALA A 46 22.67 -3.90 -6.37
C ALA A 46 23.67 -2.84 -6.86
N ALA A 47 23.82 -1.72 -6.14
CA ALA A 47 24.71 -0.62 -6.55
C ALA A 47 26.20 -0.99 -6.47
N PHE A 48 26.61 -1.75 -5.44
CA PHE A 48 28.01 -2.08 -5.22
C PHE A 48 28.43 -3.46 -5.76
N PHE A 49 27.49 -4.39 -5.86
CA PHE A 49 27.77 -5.79 -6.21
C PHE A 49 26.91 -6.29 -7.39
N GLY A 50 26.04 -5.46 -7.94
CA GLY A 50 25.25 -5.79 -9.13
C GLY A 50 26.13 -5.86 -10.38
N PRO A 51 25.91 -6.83 -11.28
CA PRO A 51 26.79 -7.06 -12.42
C PRO A 51 26.67 -5.97 -13.51
N GLU A 52 25.54 -5.26 -13.58
CA GLU A 52 25.30 -4.19 -14.57
C GLU A 52 25.39 -2.77 -13.98
N GLY A 53 25.66 -2.62 -12.68
CA GLY A 53 25.77 -1.33 -12.00
C GLY A 53 24.42 -0.65 -11.79
N TYR A 54 23.78 -0.93 -10.65
CA TYR A 54 22.44 -0.41 -10.35
C TYR A 54 22.46 1.04 -9.87
N THR A 55 21.55 1.86 -10.40
CA THR A 55 21.23 3.19 -9.85
C THR A 55 19.74 3.49 -9.99
N ILE A 56 19.16 4.20 -9.02
CA ILE A 56 17.74 4.61 -9.03
C ILE A 56 17.38 5.57 -10.19
N TRP A 57 18.38 6.14 -10.86
CA TRP A 57 18.18 7.08 -11.97
C TRP A 57 17.91 6.37 -13.29
N THR A 58 18.39 5.14 -13.42
CA THR A 58 18.47 4.42 -14.70
C THR A 58 17.89 3.01 -14.64
N HIS A 59 17.33 2.60 -13.49
CA HIS A 59 16.78 1.27 -13.28
C HIS A 59 15.48 1.34 -12.51
N TYR A 60 14.55 0.46 -12.86
CA TYR A 60 13.27 0.29 -12.20
C TYR A 60 13.47 -0.29 -10.79
N ILE A 61 12.48 -0.10 -9.93
CA ILE A 61 12.44 -0.76 -8.62
C ILE A 61 12.39 -2.28 -8.81
N SER A 62 11.62 -2.76 -9.80
CA SER A 62 11.47 -4.18 -10.12
C SER A 62 12.77 -4.87 -10.55
N ASP A 63 13.74 -4.11 -11.07
CA ASP A 63 15.07 -4.63 -11.42
C ASP A 63 15.80 -5.19 -10.18
N LEU A 64 15.46 -4.74 -8.97
CA LEU A 64 15.93 -5.34 -7.71
C LEU A 64 15.41 -6.78 -7.50
N GLY A 65 14.43 -7.23 -8.26
CA GLY A 65 13.93 -8.61 -8.28
C GLY A 65 14.58 -9.49 -9.36
N SER A 66 15.62 -8.99 -10.04
CA SER A 66 16.36 -9.71 -11.07
C SER A 66 17.82 -9.99 -10.72
N ILE A 67 18.28 -11.22 -10.98
CA ILE A 67 19.69 -11.61 -10.88
C ILE A 67 20.60 -10.81 -11.83
N ARG A 68 20.01 -10.21 -12.87
CA ARG A 68 20.70 -9.35 -13.83
C ARG A 68 21.20 -8.05 -13.19
N TYR A 69 20.53 -7.55 -12.16
CA TYR A 69 20.89 -6.27 -11.56
C TYR A 69 21.31 -6.39 -10.10
N THR A 70 20.91 -7.46 -9.40
CA THR A 70 21.31 -7.70 -8.01
C THR A 70 21.69 -9.15 -7.78
N PRO A 71 22.78 -9.43 -7.03
CA PRO A 71 23.12 -10.80 -6.63
C PRO A 71 22.16 -11.39 -5.58
N ALA A 72 21.27 -10.57 -5.00
CA ALA A 72 20.32 -10.99 -3.97
C ALA A 72 18.87 -10.54 -4.28
N PRO A 73 18.28 -10.99 -5.41
CA PRO A 73 16.94 -10.54 -5.84
C PRO A 73 15.83 -10.91 -4.86
N TYR A 74 16.03 -12.00 -4.12
CA TYR A 74 15.11 -12.48 -3.10
C TYR A 74 14.86 -11.45 -1.97
N LEU A 75 15.76 -10.47 -1.76
CA LEU A 75 15.56 -9.44 -0.74
C LEU A 75 14.39 -8.52 -1.10
N TYR A 76 14.32 -8.08 -2.37
CA TYR A 76 13.22 -7.26 -2.85
C TYR A 76 11.91 -8.07 -2.91
N ASP A 77 11.98 -9.31 -3.40
CA ASP A 77 10.82 -10.20 -3.46
C ASP A 77 10.19 -10.42 -2.08
N LEU A 78 11.03 -10.71 -1.07
CA LEU A 78 10.58 -10.85 0.32
C LEU A 78 10.06 -9.53 0.89
N ALA A 79 10.70 -8.41 0.57
CA ALA A 79 10.24 -7.09 1.00
C ALA A 79 8.82 -6.83 0.48
N ALA A 80 8.55 -7.09 -0.80
CA ALA A 80 7.24 -6.90 -1.42
C ALA A 80 6.17 -7.80 -0.79
N ILE A 81 6.48 -9.09 -0.60
CA ILE A 81 5.56 -10.05 0.04
C ILE A 81 5.26 -9.65 1.48
N ILE A 82 6.29 -9.34 2.28
CA ILE A 82 6.13 -8.96 3.68
C ILE A 82 5.32 -7.67 3.79
N ALA A 83 5.65 -6.66 2.99
CA ALA A 83 4.92 -5.40 2.98
C ALA A 83 3.45 -5.62 2.62
N GLY A 84 3.16 -6.30 1.51
CA GLY A 84 1.79 -6.55 1.07
C GLY A 84 0.95 -7.35 2.07
N ILE A 85 1.54 -8.31 2.80
CA ILE A 85 0.84 -9.04 3.87
C ILE A 85 0.57 -8.12 5.08
N LEU A 86 1.60 -7.42 5.55
CA LEU A 86 1.54 -6.63 6.78
C LEU A 86 0.71 -5.36 6.65
N THR A 87 0.46 -4.86 5.43
CA THR A 87 -0.43 -3.71 5.19
C THR A 87 -1.91 -4.10 5.19
N ILE A 88 -2.27 -5.38 5.03
CA ILE A 88 -3.68 -5.81 5.02
C ILE A 88 -4.41 -5.43 6.32
N PRO A 89 -3.88 -5.73 7.53
CA PRO A 89 -4.51 -5.29 8.78
C PRO A 89 -4.73 -3.78 8.85
N PHE A 90 -3.80 -3.00 8.34
CA PHE A 90 -3.93 -1.54 8.29
C PHE A 90 -5.11 -1.10 7.41
N SER A 91 -5.30 -1.71 6.24
CA SER A 91 -6.44 -1.42 5.36
C SER A 91 -7.80 -1.68 6.05
N PHE A 92 -7.93 -2.83 6.73
CA PHE A 92 -9.14 -3.16 7.49
C PHE A 92 -9.37 -2.20 8.67
N TYR A 93 -8.30 -1.85 9.39
CA TYR A 93 -8.39 -0.93 10.51
C TYR A 93 -8.84 0.46 10.06
N MET A 94 -8.29 0.97 8.94
CA MET A 94 -8.67 2.26 8.40
C MET A 94 -10.13 2.31 7.92
N GLU A 95 -10.63 1.23 7.30
CA GLU A 95 -12.05 1.12 6.95
C GLU A 95 -12.93 1.21 8.20
N GLN A 96 -12.61 0.43 9.25
CA GLN A 96 -13.37 0.45 10.50
C GLN A 96 -13.31 1.82 11.19
N LEU A 97 -12.15 2.48 11.19
CA LEU A 97 -11.95 3.77 11.84
C LEU A 97 -12.68 4.90 11.12
N LEU A 98 -12.55 4.97 9.79
CA LEU A 98 -13.02 6.12 9.00
C LEU A 98 -14.42 5.92 8.41
N ALA A 99 -14.86 4.70 8.16
CA ALA A 99 -16.17 4.40 7.58
C ALA A 99 -16.84 3.19 8.28
N PRO A 100 -17.07 3.25 9.61
CA PRO A 100 -17.69 2.15 10.34
C PRO A 100 -19.09 1.85 9.79
N ILE A 101 -19.41 0.57 9.69
CA ILE A 101 -20.74 0.10 9.29
C ILE A 101 -21.75 0.53 10.37
N PRO A 102 -22.86 1.21 9.99
CA PRO A 102 -23.91 1.60 10.93
C PRO A 102 -24.49 0.37 11.67
N LYS A 103 -24.67 0.47 12.98
CA LYS A 103 -25.18 -0.63 13.81
C LYS A 103 -26.70 -0.58 14.01
N SER A 104 -27.31 0.58 13.74
CA SER A 104 -28.74 0.82 13.87
C SER A 104 -29.28 1.60 12.67
N GLU A 105 -30.61 1.60 12.49
CA GLU A 105 -31.27 2.42 11.48
C GLU A 105 -31.06 3.92 11.72
N GLU A 106 -30.98 4.34 12.99
CA GLU A 106 -30.69 5.71 13.37
C GLU A 106 -29.26 6.12 12.96
N ASP A 107 -28.27 5.24 13.17
CA ASP A 107 -26.90 5.46 12.70
C ASP A 107 -26.84 5.53 11.17
N LEU A 108 -27.62 4.69 10.49
CA LEU A 108 -27.68 4.66 9.04
C LEU A 108 -28.24 5.97 8.48
N ALA A 109 -29.31 6.51 9.09
CA ALA A 109 -29.89 7.79 8.70
C ALA A 109 -28.91 8.96 8.85
N LYS A 110 -28.02 8.91 9.84
CA LYS A 110 -26.98 9.93 10.09
C LYS A 110 -25.73 9.73 9.24
N THR A 111 -25.53 8.56 8.64
CA THR A 111 -24.31 8.24 7.90
C THR A 111 -24.40 8.70 6.46
N SER A 112 -23.46 9.56 6.05
CA SER A 112 -23.34 9.99 4.65
C SER A 112 -23.08 8.80 3.72
N ARG A 113 -23.91 8.67 2.67
CA ARG A 113 -23.70 7.66 1.62
C ARG A 113 -22.34 7.81 0.93
N LEU A 114 -21.87 9.04 0.79
CA LEU A 114 -20.55 9.32 0.21
C LEU A 114 -19.42 8.79 1.10
N ARG A 115 -19.54 8.92 2.43
CA ARG A 115 -18.58 8.35 3.39
C ARG A 115 -18.46 6.84 3.22
N LEU A 116 -19.58 6.13 3.11
CA LEU A 116 -19.55 4.68 2.91
C LEU A 116 -18.92 4.29 1.57
N ARG A 117 -19.28 4.98 0.48
CA ARG A 117 -18.70 4.71 -0.85
C ARG A 117 -17.19 4.95 -0.90
N LEU A 118 -16.73 6.09 -0.39
CA LEU A 118 -15.31 6.40 -0.31
C LEU A 118 -14.57 5.38 0.57
N GLY A 119 -15.17 4.97 1.70
CA GLY A 119 -14.66 3.90 2.56
C GLY A 119 -14.49 2.58 1.81
N SER A 120 -15.53 2.11 1.12
CA SER A 120 -15.48 0.86 0.36
C SER A 120 -14.47 0.91 -0.79
N TYR A 121 -14.36 2.04 -1.51
CA TYR A 121 -13.36 2.18 -2.56
C TYR A 121 -11.94 2.24 -2.01
N ALA A 122 -11.71 3.01 -0.94
CA ALA A 122 -10.41 3.07 -0.27
C ALA A 122 -9.97 1.67 0.18
N PHE A 123 -10.88 0.91 0.81
CA PHE A 123 -10.62 -0.46 1.23
C PHE A 123 -10.34 -1.39 0.04
N LEU A 124 -11.21 -1.41 -0.98
CA LEU A 124 -11.07 -2.25 -2.17
C LEU A 124 -9.73 -2.04 -2.87
N PHE A 125 -9.38 -0.79 -3.18
CA PHE A 125 -8.13 -0.47 -3.88
C PHE A 125 -6.90 -0.76 -3.02
N SER A 126 -6.97 -0.55 -1.70
CA SER A 126 -5.89 -0.92 -0.80
C SER A 126 -5.67 -2.44 -0.77
N ILE A 127 -6.74 -3.25 -0.79
CA ILE A 127 -6.64 -4.71 -0.87
C ILE A 127 -6.08 -5.16 -2.22
N ILE A 128 -6.52 -4.56 -3.34
CA ILE A 128 -5.94 -4.82 -4.66
C ILE A 128 -4.43 -4.50 -4.64
N GLY A 129 -4.05 -3.34 -4.09
CA GLY A 129 -2.65 -2.94 -3.93
C GLY A 129 -1.84 -3.96 -3.15
N ASN A 130 -2.32 -4.35 -1.97
CA ASN A 130 -1.68 -5.33 -1.09
C ASN A 130 -1.50 -6.70 -1.75
N ILE A 131 -2.56 -7.27 -2.32
CA ILE A 131 -2.50 -8.60 -2.97
C ILE A 131 -1.59 -8.56 -4.19
N SER A 132 -1.67 -7.49 -4.98
CA SER A 132 -0.83 -7.35 -6.17
C SER A 132 0.63 -7.17 -5.78
N TYR A 133 0.95 -6.48 -4.68
CA TYR A 133 2.33 -6.33 -4.21
C TYR A 133 2.93 -7.64 -3.68
N ILE A 134 2.10 -8.52 -3.08
CA ILE A 134 2.50 -9.90 -2.83
C ILE A 134 2.81 -10.61 -4.16
N GLY A 135 1.97 -10.40 -5.17
CA GLY A 135 2.17 -10.88 -6.53
C GLY A 135 3.51 -10.43 -7.13
N VAL A 136 3.89 -9.16 -6.96
CA VAL A 136 5.18 -8.61 -7.45
C VAL A 136 6.37 -9.41 -6.92
N GLY A 137 6.37 -9.79 -5.63
CA GLY A 137 7.44 -10.61 -5.07
C GLY A 137 7.38 -12.09 -5.47
N ILE A 138 6.19 -12.65 -5.71
CA ILE A 138 6.04 -14.03 -6.19
C ILE A 138 6.52 -14.14 -7.65
N PHE A 139 5.97 -13.30 -8.51
CA PHE A 139 6.30 -13.17 -9.92
C PHE A 139 7.34 -12.08 -10.07
N SER A 140 8.56 -12.28 -9.59
CA SER A 140 9.65 -11.30 -9.76
C SER A 140 9.96 -11.08 -11.25
N GLU A 141 10.81 -10.11 -11.55
CA GLU A 141 11.23 -9.80 -12.92
C GLU A 141 11.78 -11.05 -13.65
N ASP A 142 12.61 -11.85 -12.96
CA ASP A 142 13.12 -13.13 -13.50
C ASP A 142 12.04 -14.22 -13.63
N ARG A 143 10.94 -14.11 -12.87
CA ARG A 143 9.83 -15.06 -12.81
C ARG A 143 8.56 -14.52 -13.45
N ASN A 144 8.73 -13.71 -14.50
CA ASN A 144 7.64 -13.06 -15.23
C ASN A 144 6.95 -14.00 -16.23
N TYR A 145 6.41 -15.11 -15.74
CA TYR A 145 5.64 -16.04 -16.56
C TYR A 145 4.36 -15.36 -17.04
N PHE A 146 4.08 -15.42 -18.35
CA PHE A 146 2.88 -14.84 -18.97
C PHE A 146 2.66 -13.33 -18.75
N GLY A 147 3.72 -12.57 -18.42
CA GLY A 147 3.58 -11.14 -18.13
C GLY A 147 2.98 -10.83 -16.75
N LEU A 148 2.90 -11.83 -15.86
CA LEU A 148 2.27 -11.67 -14.54
C LEU A 148 2.98 -10.63 -13.66
N HIS A 149 4.31 -10.49 -13.75
CA HIS A 149 5.04 -9.45 -13.02
C HIS A 149 4.46 -8.08 -13.35
N GLY A 150 4.43 -7.74 -14.64
CA GLY A 150 3.92 -6.45 -15.13
C GLY A 150 2.48 -6.17 -14.70
N ILE A 151 1.60 -7.18 -14.79
CA ILE A 151 0.20 -7.05 -14.33
C ILE A 151 0.16 -6.74 -12.82
N THR A 152 0.89 -7.49 -12.01
CA THR A 152 0.90 -7.29 -10.55
C THR A 152 1.56 -5.97 -10.15
N SER A 153 2.60 -5.53 -10.86
CA SER A 153 3.26 -4.24 -10.63
C SER A 153 2.30 -3.09 -10.91
N VAL A 154 1.63 -3.09 -12.08
CA VAL A 154 0.61 -2.08 -12.43
C VAL A 154 -0.53 -2.06 -11.41
N LEU A 155 -1.09 -3.23 -11.07
CA LEU A 155 -2.19 -3.30 -10.10
C LEU A 155 -1.78 -2.87 -8.70
N SER A 156 -0.51 -3.09 -8.30
CA SER A 156 0.01 -2.63 -7.01
C SER A 156 0.06 -1.10 -6.94
N PHE A 157 0.69 -0.43 -7.92
CA PHE A 157 0.78 1.03 -7.97
C PHE A 157 -0.58 1.70 -8.12
N VAL A 158 -1.45 1.20 -9.00
CA VAL A 158 -2.83 1.69 -9.15
C VAL A 158 -3.61 1.47 -7.87
N GLY A 159 -3.52 0.27 -7.27
CA GLY A 159 -4.20 -0.08 -6.03
C GLY A 159 -3.82 0.84 -4.87
N PHE A 160 -2.53 1.04 -4.63
CA PHE A 160 -2.06 1.95 -3.58
C PHE A 160 -2.38 3.40 -3.87
N THR A 161 -2.27 3.86 -5.11
CA THR A 161 -2.57 5.25 -5.49
C THR A 161 -4.05 5.57 -5.31
N PHE A 162 -4.95 4.72 -5.80
CA PHE A 162 -6.39 4.93 -5.61
C PHE A 162 -6.83 4.68 -4.16
N GLY A 163 -6.18 3.75 -3.46
CA GLY A 163 -6.35 3.58 -2.01
C GLY A 163 -6.05 4.88 -1.26
N ALA A 164 -4.90 5.51 -1.55
CA ALA A 164 -4.51 6.81 -1.02
C ALA A 164 -5.48 7.93 -1.40
N PHE A 165 -5.92 7.97 -2.66
CA PHE A 165 -6.85 8.97 -3.17
C PHE A 165 -8.19 8.95 -2.42
N PHE A 166 -8.85 7.79 -2.35
CA PHE A 166 -10.15 7.67 -1.69
C PHE A 166 -10.04 7.83 -0.17
N MET A 167 -8.98 7.30 0.44
CA MET A 167 -8.74 7.47 1.87
C MET A 167 -8.39 8.91 2.23
N GLY A 168 -7.65 9.60 1.37
CA GLY A 168 -7.35 11.02 1.50
C GLY A 168 -8.63 11.86 1.50
N TRP A 169 -9.57 11.59 0.59
CA TRP A 169 -10.90 12.21 0.61
C TRP A 169 -11.67 11.91 1.89
N LEU A 170 -11.64 10.68 2.39
CA LEU A 170 -12.26 10.34 3.68
C LEU A 170 -11.66 11.15 4.83
N ILE A 171 -10.34 11.26 4.88
CA ILE A 171 -9.63 12.02 5.91
C ILE A 171 -10.01 13.50 5.83
N VAL A 172 -9.97 14.09 4.64
CA VAL A 172 -10.29 15.51 4.43
C VAL A 172 -11.73 15.82 4.80
N LEU A 173 -12.69 14.99 4.40
CA LEU A 173 -14.11 15.27 4.58
C LEU A 173 -14.65 14.86 5.95
N TYR A 174 -14.17 13.75 6.53
CA TYR A 174 -14.85 13.10 7.66
C TYR A 174 -13.98 12.84 8.88
N ALA A 175 -12.65 12.70 8.76
CA ALA A 175 -11.80 12.48 9.94
C ALA A 175 -11.69 13.77 10.77
N LYS A 176 -12.01 13.72 12.07
CA LYS A 176 -11.85 14.86 12.96
C LYS A 176 -10.44 14.93 13.54
N ASP A 177 -9.90 13.76 13.87
CA ASP A 177 -8.66 13.66 14.64
C ASP A 177 -7.42 13.49 13.76
N ILE A 178 -7.56 13.33 12.44
CA ILE A 178 -6.41 13.19 11.52
C ILE A 178 -6.17 14.52 10.80
N PRO A 179 -4.91 15.03 10.75
CA PRO A 179 -4.57 16.25 10.06
C PRO A 179 -4.99 16.22 8.60
N LYS A 180 -5.69 17.28 8.17
CA LYS A 180 -6.19 17.40 6.80
C LYS A 180 -5.07 17.41 5.77
N SER A 181 -3.88 17.90 6.13
CA SER A 181 -2.68 17.86 5.29
C SER A 181 -2.28 16.44 4.87
N ILE A 182 -2.39 15.45 5.77
CA ILE A 182 -2.11 14.04 5.44
C ILE A 182 -3.12 13.53 4.40
N GLY A 183 -4.40 13.89 4.58
CA GLY A 183 -5.45 13.55 3.61
C GLY A 183 -5.25 14.21 2.24
N ILE A 184 -4.93 15.52 2.23
CA ILE A 184 -4.64 16.26 0.99
C ILE A 184 -3.44 15.66 0.26
N TYR A 185 -2.37 15.32 0.98
CA TYR A 185 -1.21 14.66 0.37
C TYR A 185 -1.57 13.28 -0.19
N GLY A 186 -2.42 12.51 0.49
CA GLY A 186 -2.93 11.23 -0.05
C GLY A 186 -3.72 11.38 -1.36
N ILE A 187 -4.43 12.50 -1.53
CA ILE A 187 -5.15 12.80 -2.78
C ILE A 187 -4.18 13.25 -3.88
N VAL A 188 -3.24 14.15 -3.57
CA VAL A 188 -2.46 14.84 -4.58
C VAL A 188 -1.14 14.15 -4.88
N GLY A 189 -0.41 13.69 -3.86
CA GLY A 189 0.94 13.14 -3.98
C GLY A 189 0.99 11.94 -4.93
N PRO A 190 0.45 10.76 -4.52
CA PRO A 190 0.50 9.55 -5.35
C PRO A 190 -0.18 9.74 -6.72
N THR A 191 -1.30 10.48 -6.77
CA THR A 191 -2.03 10.72 -8.02
C THR A 191 -1.27 11.62 -8.98
N ALA A 192 -0.62 12.70 -8.52
CA ALA A 192 0.22 13.51 -9.39
C ALA A 192 1.39 12.70 -9.91
N THR A 193 2.06 11.92 -9.05
CA THR A 193 3.22 11.12 -9.46
C THR A 193 2.86 10.02 -10.45
N ILE A 194 1.73 9.32 -10.30
CA ILE A 194 1.33 8.29 -11.28
C ILE A 194 0.95 8.92 -12.62
N ILE A 195 0.29 10.09 -12.62
CA ILE A 195 -0.04 10.81 -13.87
C ILE A 195 1.25 11.25 -14.56
N THR A 196 2.20 11.83 -13.82
CA THR A 196 3.48 12.26 -14.39
C THR A 196 4.28 11.07 -14.92
N TYR A 197 4.34 9.96 -14.18
CA TYR A 197 4.95 8.71 -14.66
C TYR A 197 4.36 8.28 -16.00
N GLN A 198 3.02 8.22 -16.10
CA GLN A 198 2.33 7.80 -17.33
C GLN A 198 2.59 8.75 -18.50
N LEU A 199 2.66 10.07 -18.25
CA LEU A 199 3.00 11.04 -19.29
C LEU A 199 4.44 10.88 -19.77
N ILE A 200 5.40 10.70 -18.85
CA ILE A 200 6.81 10.49 -19.17
C ILE A 200 6.99 9.22 -20.00
N ASP A 201 6.34 8.13 -19.59
CA ASP A 201 6.33 6.84 -20.30
C ASP A 201 5.71 6.98 -21.70
N THR A 202 4.54 7.64 -21.81
CA THR A 202 3.85 7.84 -23.10
C THR A 202 4.67 8.64 -24.12
N PHE A 203 5.52 9.57 -23.65
CA PHE A 203 6.34 10.42 -24.51
C PHE A 203 7.80 9.95 -24.62
N ASP A 204 8.12 8.72 -24.18
CA ASP A 204 9.46 8.13 -24.21
C ASP A 204 10.54 9.05 -23.61
N ILE A 205 10.20 9.78 -22.54
CA ILE A 205 11.13 10.66 -21.85
C ILE A 205 12.05 9.79 -20.98
N PRO A 206 13.39 9.93 -21.03
CA PRO A 206 14.35 9.07 -20.32
C PRO A 206 14.42 9.38 -18.81
N LEU A 207 13.28 9.34 -18.14
CA LEU A 207 13.07 9.55 -16.71
C LEU A 207 12.05 8.56 -16.12
N THR A 208 11.54 7.62 -16.91
CA THR A 208 10.48 6.68 -16.52
C THR A 208 10.89 5.87 -15.28
N GLU A 209 12.12 5.38 -15.26
CA GLU A 209 12.71 4.61 -14.16
C GLU A 209 12.72 5.41 -12.86
N LEU A 210 13.21 6.66 -12.92
CA LEU A 210 13.23 7.56 -11.77
C LEU A 210 11.83 7.87 -11.26
N PHE A 211 10.86 8.04 -12.15
CA PHE A 211 9.49 8.37 -11.76
C PHE A 211 8.73 7.19 -11.14
N GLU A 212 9.13 5.96 -11.43
CA GLU A 212 8.66 4.78 -10.69
C GLU A 212 9.12 4.86 -9.22
N TRP A 213 10.39 5.19 -8.99
CA TRP A 213 10.94 5.45 -7.65
C TRP A 213 10.22 6.59 -6.92
N ILE A 214 9.99 7.71 -7.61
CA ILE A 214 9.26 8.85 -7.05
C ILE A 214 7.82 8.45 -6.70
N LEU A 215 7.15 7.62 -7.51
CA LEU A 215 5.82 7.11 -7.21
C LEU A 215 5.82 6.25 -5.94
N LEU A 216 6.78 5.33 -5.79
CA LEU A 216 6.93 4.56 -4.55
C LEU A 216 7.14 5.48 -3.34
N PHE A 217 8.08 6.43 -3.43
CA PHE A 217 8.36 7.35 -2.33
C PHE A 217 7.16 8.24 -1.98
N SER A 218 6.36 8.64 -2.98
CA SER A 218 5.13 9.40 -2.79
C SER A 218 4.08 8.61 -2.00
N ILE A 219 3.92 7.31 -2.31
CA ILE A 219 3.05 6.40 -1.54
C ILE A 219 3.57 6.24 -0.11
N LEU A 220 4.87 6.01 0.08
CA LEU A 220 5.50 5.86 1.39
C LEU A 220 5.40 7.13 2.24
N ALA A 221 5.63 8.30 1.64
CA ALA A 221 5.51 9.61 2.27
C ALA A 221 4.07 9.95 2.68
N TRP A 222 3.07 9.23 2.17
CA TRP A 222 1.69 9.33 2.64
C TRP A 222 1.40 8.33 3.77
N ILE A 223 1.63 7.03 3.52
CA ILE A 223 1.19 5.97 4.42
C ILE A 223 1.98 5.95 5.74
N ILE A 224 3.29 6.26 5.71
CA ILE A 224 4.13 6.25 6.91
C ILE A 224 3.70 7.36 7.88
N PRO A 225 3.59 8.64 7.49
CA PRO A 225 3.11 9.68 8.40
C PRO A 225 1.70 9.41 8.92
N LEU A 226 0.81 8.88 8.09
CA LEU A 226 -0.54 8.49 8.51
C LEU A 226 -0.49 7.43 9.62
N ALA A 227 0.30 6.38 9.43
CA ALA A 227 0.47 5.32 10.42
C ALA A 227 1.07 5.83 11.73
N LEU A 228 2.17 6.58 11.67
CA LEU A 228 2.84 7.14 12.84
C LEU A 228 1.91 8.08 13.62
N TYR A 229 1.12 8.89 12.91
CA TYR A 229 0.13 9.77 13.53
C TYR A 229 -0.92 8.99 14.33
N LEU A 230 -1.47 7.92 13.74
CA LEU A 230 -2.48 7.07 14.38
C LEU A 230 -1.93 6.33 15.61
N PHE A 231 -0.65 5.97 15.60
CA PHE A 231 -0.02 5.31 16.75
C PHE A 231 0.20 6.26 17.92
N ASN A 232 0.58 7.51 17.65
CA ASN A 232 0.78 8.52 18.69
C ASN A 232 -0.54 8.97 19.36
N GLN A 233 -1.67 8.96 18.63
CA GLN A 233 -2.96 9.35 19.20
C GLN A 233 -3.53 8.31 20.16
N ASN A 234 -3.40 7.02 19.83
CA ASN A 234 -3.96 5.94 20.65
C ASN A 234 -3.14 5.61 21.92
N GLU A 235 -2.00 6.27 22.12
CA GLU A 235 -1.21 6.19 23.36
C GLU A 235 -1.59 7.28 24.38
N ARG A 236 -2.46 8.22 24.00
CA ARG A 236 -2.98 9.30 24.86
C ARG A 236 -4.37 8.95 25.39
#